data_AF-X6N8A1-F1
#
_entry.id   AF-X6N8A1-F1
#
_cell.length_a   1.000
_cell.length_b   1.000
_cell.length_c   1.000
_cell.angle_alpha   90.00
_cell.angle_beta   90.00
_cell.angle_gamma   90.00
#
_symmetry.space_group_name_H-M   'P 1'
#
loop_
_entity.id
_entity.type
_entity.pdbx_description
1 polymer ?
#
loop_
_entity_poly.entity_id
_entity_poly.type
_entity_poly.pdbx_seq_one_letter_code
_entity_poly.pdbx_strand_id
1 'polypeptide(L)'
;MLNILEYFQLEYLNENSITPFVLDIYQQALPNRIQSQIEDFVKRKSLGIMKDILKTWREVAYKQGQIIRDENSQFSHWLEQDLPDNQLEYFPHQSLTWSYCASAYQCAYQEWKKQDQQPLPPSPFKKAWTKNTFLKAIQPS
;
A
#
# COMPACT_ATOMS: atom_id res chain seq x y z
N MET A 1 27.65 17.44 -7.81
CA MET A 1 26.78 16.70 -8.75
C MET A 1 26.44 15.38 -8.08
N LEU A 2 25.19 15.18 -7.66
CA LEU A 2 24.75 13.84 -7.21
C LEU A 2 24.74 12.91 -8.43
N ASN A 3 25.26 11.68 -8.24
CA ASN A 3 25.24 10.67 -9.28
C ASN A 3 23.78 10.30 -9.60
N ILE A 4 23.43 10.22 -10.89
CA ILE A 4 22.09 9.83 -11.37
C ILE A 4 21.65 8.49 -10.77
N LEU A 5 22.59 7.59 -10.47
CA LEU A 5 22.33 6.31 -9.81
C LEU A 5 21.93 6.45 -8.33
N GLU A 6 22.52 7.39 -7.57
CA GLU A 6 22.13 7.65 -6.17
C GLU A 6 20.74 8.28 -6.10
N TYR A 7 20.44 9.20 -7.00
CA TYR A 7 19.11 9.82 -7.10
C TYR A 7 18.03 8.76 -7.43
N PHE A 8 18.29 7.92 -8.42
CA PHE A 8 17.38 6.84 -8.82
C PHE A 8 17.16 5.82 -7.68
N GLN A 9 18.21 5.50 -6.91
CA GLN A 9 18.08 4.64 -5.73
C GLN A 9 17.27 5.30 -4.61
N LEU A 10 17.45 6.60 -4.35
CA LEU A 10 16.68 7.32 -3.33
C LEU A 10 15.19 7.45 -3.69
N GLU A 11 14.86 7.71 -4.95
CA GLU A 11 13.47 7.67 -5.43
C GLU A 11 12.89 6.26 -5.36
N TYR A 12 13.68 5.24 -5.67
CA TYR A 12 13.25 3.84 -5.55
C TYR A 12 12.98 3.45 -4.09
N LEU A 13 13.79 3.94 -3.15
CA LEU A 13 13.63 3.71 -1.71
C LEU A 13 12.44 4.46 -1.10
N ASN A 14 12.04 5.60 -1.68
CA ASN A 14 10.88 6.32 -1.20
C ASN A 14 9.57 5.71 -1.75
N GLU A 15 9.12 4.64 -1.11
CA GLU A 15 7.86 3.97 -1.44
C GLU A 15 6.61 4.82 -1.12
N ASN A 16 6.73 5.91 -0.35
CA ASN A 16 5.55 6.67 0.10
C ASN A 16 4.93 7.58 -0.98
N SER A 17 5.61 7.74 -2.12
CA SER A 17 5.20 8.65 -3.18
C SER A 17 5.58 8.09 -4.55
N ILE A 18 4.77 8.47 -5.54
CA ILE A 18 5.02 8.24 -6.96
C ILE A 18 5.13 9.56 -7.73
N THR A 19 5.18 10.71 -7.04
CA THR A 19 5.31 12.04 -7.66
C THR A 19 6.41 12.10 -8.72
N PRO A 20 7.63 11.55 -8.50
CA PRO A 20 8.65 11.58 -9.54
C PRO A 20 8.31 10.83 -10.83
N PHE A 21 7.38 9.88 -10.78
CA PHE A 21 7.02 9.02 -11.90
C PHE A 21 5.86 9.57 -12.74
N VAL A 22 5.19 10.64 -12.29
CA VAL A 22 4.00 11.16 -12.95
C VAL A 22 4.13 12.64 -13.32
N LEU A 23 3.47 13.06 -14.40
CA LEU A 23 3.32 14.47 -14.75
C LEU A 23 2.55 15.25 -13.67
N ASP A 24 2.80 16.55 -13.56
CA ASP A 24 2.13 17.45 -12.60
C ASP A 24 0.60 17.43 -12.72
N ILE A 25 0.08 17.24 -13.93
CA ILE A 25 -1.36 17.12 -14.19
C ILE A 25 -2.00 15.91 -13.50
N TYR A 26 -1.22 14.90 -13.09
CA TYR A 26 -1.67 13.69 -12.38
C TYR A 26 -1.44 13.75 -10.86
N GLN A 27 -1.11 14.94 -10.35
CA GLN A 27 -0.81 15.20 -8.94
C GLN A 27 -1.85 16.12 -8.29
N GLN A 28 -3.05 16.21 -8.86
CA GLN A 28 -4.12 17.04 -8.30
C GLN A 28 -4.48 16.58 -6.89
N ALA A 29 -4.86 17.54 -6.04
CA ALA A 29 -5.29 17.27 -4.68
C ALA A 29 -6.51 16.34 -4.67
N LEU A 30 -6.49 15.35 -3.79
CA LEU A 30 -7.53 14.34 -3.70
C LEU A 30 -8.79 14.91 -3.03
N PRO A 31 -9.96 14.88 -3.68
CA PRO A 31 -11.22 15.28 -3.05
C PRO A 31 -11.56 14.36 -1.87
N ASN A 32 -12.10 14.92 -0.78
CA ASN A 32 -12.45 14.18 0.45
C ASN A 32 -13.27 12.90 0.19
N ARG A 33 -14.22 12.97 -0.76
CA ARG A 33 -15.05 11.81 -1.13
C ARG A 33 -14.21 10.66 -1.67
N ILE A 34 -13.24 10.95 -2.54
CA ILE A 34 -12.37 9.93 -3.14
C ILE A 34 -11.38 9.42 -2.09
N GLN A 35 -10.86 10.31 -1.25
CA GLN A 35 -10.02 9.93 -0.11
C GLN A 35 -10.70 8.90 0.79
N SER A 36 -11.94 9.14 1.22
CA SER A 36 -12.69 8.19 2.05
C SER A 36 -12.88 6.84 1.37
N GLN A 37 -13.15 6.83 0.06
CA GLN A 37 -13.28 5.58 -0.70
C GLN A 37 -11.97 4.78 -0.75
N ILE A 38 -10.83 5.46 -0.91
CA ILE A 38 -9.52 4.81 -0.89
C ILE A 38 -9.22 4.26 0.50
N GLU A 39 -9.45 5.03 1.55
CA GLU A 39 -9.23 4.57 2.93
C GLU A 39 -10.08 3.33 3.25
N ASP A 40 -11.35 3.33 2.86
CA ASP A 40 -12.25 2.18 3.04
C ASP A 40 -11.82 0.97 2.22
N PHE A 41 -11.35 1.18 0.99
CA PHE A 41 -10.78 0.13 0.15
C PHE A 41 -9.58 -0.52 0.83
N VAL A 42 -8.61 0.28 1.32
CA VAL A 42 -7.40 -0.21 1.99
C VAL A 42 -7.74 -0.99 3.27
N LYS A 43 -8.74 -0.55 4.05
CA LYS A 43 -9.23 -1.26 5.27
C LYS A 43 -9.85 -2.61 5.00
N ARG A 44 -10.33 -2.87 3.77
CA ARG A 44 -10.97 -4.14 3.39
C ARG A 44 -10.00 -5.17 2.85
N LYS A 45 -8.75 -4.79 2.55
CA LYS A 45 -7.73 -5.70 2.00
C LYS A 45 -6.79 -6.18 3.09
N SER A 46 -6.24 -7.38 2.89
CA SER A 46 -5.14 -7.84 3.72
C SER A 46 -3.86 -7.05 3.42
N LEU A 47 -2.96 -6.95 4.39
CA LEU A 47 -1.68 -6.25 4.23
C LEU A 47 -0.89 -6.73 3.01
N GLY A 48 -0.89 -8.04 2.75
CA GLY A 48 -0.21 -8.64 1.61
C GLY A 48 -0.81 -8.20 0.28
N ILE A 49 -2.13 -8.32 0.14
CA ILE A 49 -2.84 -7.89 -1.09
C ILE A 49 -2.62 -6.40 -1.33
N MET A 50 -2.76 -5.56 -0.30
CA MET A 50 -2.56 -4.12 -0.48
C MET A 50 -1.12 -3.76 -0.86
N LYS A 51 -0.13 -4.49 -0.34
CA LYS A 51 1.28 -4.32 -0.75
C LYS A 51 1.47 -4.63 -2.24
N ASP A 52 0.87 -5.71 -2.73
CA ASP A 52 0.92 -6.06 -4.15
C ASP A 52 0.23 -4.99 -5.01
N ILE A 53 -0.92 -4.49 -4.58
CA ILE A 53 -1.63 -3.40 -5.28
C ILE A 53 -0.80 -2.11 -5.33
N LEU A 54 -0.19 -1.69 -4.21
CA LEU A 54 0.69 -0.51 -4.18
C LEU A 54 1.90 -0.70 -5.09
N LYS A 55 2.48 -1.90 -5.13
CA LYS A 55 3.59 -2.21 -6.03
C LYS A 55 3.15 -2.06 -7.50
N THR A 56 2.05 -2.69 -7.89
CA THR A 56 1.52 -2.59 -9.27
C THR A 56 1.18 -1.15 -9.63
N TRP A 57 0.54 -0.40 -8.73
CA TRP A 57 0.23 1.01 -8.95
C TRP A 57 1.48 1.84 -9.24
N ARG A 58 2.55 1.63 -8.46
CA ARG A 58 3.84 2.29 -8.69
C ARG A 58 4.46 1.89 -10.02
N GLU A 59 4.38 0.62 -10.41
CA GLU A 59 4.85 0.16 -11.72
C GLU A 59 4.08 0.78 -12.89
N VAL A 60 2.75 0.90 -12.77
CA VAL A 60 1.92 1.61 -13.74
C VAL A 60 2.35 3.07 -13.82
N ALA A 61 2.52 3.77 -12.69
CA ALA A 61 2.98 5.15 -12.66
C ALA A 61 4.35 5.30 -13.35
N TYR A 62 5.30 4.41 -13.08
CA TYR A 62 6.61 4.42 -13.72
C TYR A 62 6.53 4.25 -15.25
N LYS A 63 5.71 3.31 -15.73
CA LYS A 63 5.59 3.01 -17.17
C LYS A 63 4.77 4.04 -17.94
N GLN A 64 3.74 4.62 -17.30
CA GLN A 64 2.67 5.35 -17.96
C GLN A 64 2.51 6.80 -17.51
N GLY A 65 3.08 7.16 -16.35
CA GLY A 65 2.87 8.45 -15.69
C GLY A 65 3.48 9.65 -16.40
N GLN A 66 4.45 9.43 -17.28
CA GLN A 66 5.08 10.49 -18.10
C GLN A 66 4.44 10.68 -19.48
N ILE A 67 3.38 9.91 -19.79
CA ILE A 67 2.66 9.99 -21.07
C ILE A 67 1.42 10.87 -20.88
N ILE A 68 1.31 11.94 -21.68
CA ILE A 68 0.14 12.83 -21.70
C ILE A 68 -1.08 12.05 -22.21
N ARG A 69 -2.15 12.05 -21.42
CA ARG A 69 -3.46 11.49 -21.74
C ARG A 69 -4.55 12.37 -21.12
N ASP A 70 -5.81 12.05 -21.41
CA ASP A 70 -6.92 12.68 -20.71
C ASP A 70 -6.83 12.39 -19.20
N GLU A 71 -6.63 13.44 -18.40
CA GLU A 71 -6.52 13.35 -16.95
C GLU A 71 -7.81 12.86 -16.28
N ASN A 72 -8.95 12.94 -16.96
CA ASN A 72 -10.25 12.42 -16.51
C ASN A 72 -10.46 10.95 -16.85
N SER A 73 -9.55 10.32 -17.58
CA SER A 73 -9.62 8.89 -17.86
C SER A 73 -9.42 8.08 -16.58
N GLN A 74 -10.15 6.97 -16.45
CA GLN A 74 -10.12 6.11 -15.27
C GLN A 74 -8.74 5.46 -15.12
N PHE A 75 -8.20 5.54 -13.91
CA PHE A 75 -6.92 4.92 -13.59
C PHE A 75 -7.04 3.40 -13.44
N SER A 76 -8.20 2.90 -12.98
CA SER A 76 -8.42 1.48 -12.66
C SER A 76 -8.13 0.53 -13.82
N HIS A 77 -8.42 0.94 -15.06
CA HIS A 77 -8.16 0.13 -16.26
C HIS A 77 -6.70 -0.30 -16.41
N TRP A 78 -5.76 0.44 -15.83
CA TRP A 78 -4.33 0.10 -15.85
C TRP A 78 -3.96 -0.90 -14.77
N LEU A 79 -4.64 -0.84 -13.61
CA LEU A 79 -4.46 -1.80 -12.53
C LEU A 79 -5.07 -3.16 -12.90
N GLU A 80 -6.22 -3.17 -13.57
CA GLU A 80 -6.94 -4.37 -14.01
C GLU A 80 -6.15 -5.23 -15.03
N GLN A 81 -5.16 -4.64 -15.71
CA GLN A 81 -4.28 -5.40 -16.61
C GLN A 81 -3.33 -6.35 -15.86
N ASP A 82 -2.93 -5.96 -14.66
CA ASP A 82 -1.89 -6.63 -13.88
C ASP A 82 -2.44 -7.25 -12.56
N LEU A 83 -3.67 -6.89 -12.17
CA LEU A 83 -4.32 -7.37 -10.94
C LEU A 83 -5.64 -8.07 -11.26
N PRO A 84 -5.94 -9.20 -10.59
CA PRO A 84 -7.22 -9.86 -10.75
C PRO A 84 -8.37 -9.04 -10.14
N ASP A 85 -9.57 -9.13 -10.74
CA ASP A 85 -10.75 -8.34 -10.35
C ASP A 85 -11.08 -8.40 -8.86
N ASN A 86 -10.87 -9.55 -8.22
CA ASN A 86 -11.12 -9.72 -6.78
C ASN A 86 -10.20 -8.86 -5.89
N GLN A 87 -8.99 -8.55 -6.34
CA GLN A 87 -8.08 -7.66 -5.62
C GLN A 87 -8.53 -6.21 -5.72
N LEU A 88 -9.23 -5.83 -6.77
CA LEU A 88 -9.80 -4.50 -6.97
C LEU A 88 -11.27 -4.39 -6.52
N GLU A 89 -11.84 -5.42 -5.90
CA GLU A 89 -13.16 -5.31 -5.27
C GLU A 89 -13.18 -4.13 -4.29
N TYR A 90 -14.18 -3.24 -4.41
CA TYR A 90 -14.34 -1.97 -3.69
C TYR A 90 -13.39 -0.83 -4.09
N PHE A 91 -12.57 -1.00 -5.12
CA PHE A 91 -11.76 0.07 -5.66
C PHE A 91 -12.65 1.17 -6.26
N PRO A 92 -12.31 2.47 -6.14
CA PRO A 92 -13.11 3.56 -6.68
C PRO A 92 -12.97 3.72 -8.21
N HIS A 93 -13.26 2.68 -9.00
CA HIS A 93 -13.02 2.62 -10.46
C HIS A 93 -13.53 3.87 -11.21
N GLN A 94 -14.74 4.32 -10.90
CA GLN A 94 -15.37 5.45 -11.60
C GLN A 94 -14.89 6.82 -11.14
N SER A 95 -14.43 6.93 -9.89
CA SER A 95 -14.09 8.22 -9.28
C SER A 95 -12.59 8.50 -9.34
N LEU A 96 -11.75 7.46 -9.41
CA LEU A 96 -10.31 7.61 -9.49
C LEU A 96 -9.83 7.73 -10.93
N THR A 97 -9.55 8.96 -11.31
CA THR A 97 -8.97 9.33 -12.60
C THR A 97 -7.47 9.54 -12.51
N TRP A 98 -6.81 9.66 -13.66
CA TRP A 98 -5.38 9.94 -13.74
C TRP A 98 -4.97 11.23 -13.01
N SER A 99 -5.82 12.26 -13.02
CA SER A 99 -5.57 13.54 -12.34
C SER A 99 -5.22 13.38 -10.86
N TYR A 100 -5.76 12.37 -10.19
CA TYR A 100 -5.56 12.11 -8.76
C TYR A 100 -4.53 11.02 -8.45
N CYS A 101 -3.85 10.46 -9.46
CA CYS A 101 -3.04 9.25 -9.34
C CYS A 101 -2.02 9.30 -8.20
N ALA A 102 -1.19 10.35 -8.13
CA ALA A 102 -0.18 10.47 -7.09
C ALA A 102 -0.76 10.66 -5.69
N SER A 103 -1.73 11.57 -5.55
CA SER A 103 -2.37 11.86 -4.27
C SER A 103 -3.14 10.66 -3.72
N ALA A 104 -3.81 9.92 -4.60
CA ALA A 104 -4.53 8.68 -4.28
C ALA A 104 -3.58 7.56 -3.83
N TYR A 105 -2.46 7.38 -4.53
CA TYR A 105 -1.41 6.44 -4.13
C TYR A 105 -0.89 6.76 -2.72
N GLN A 106 -0.56 8.03 -2.47
CA GLN A 106 -0.03 8.46 -1.18
C GLN A 106 -1.04 8.21 -0.05
N CYS A 107 -2.32 8.52 -0.28
CA CYS A 107 -3.39 8.20 0.65
C CYS A 107 -3.45 6.69 0.95
N ALA A 108 -3.45 5.87 -0.10
CA ALA A 108 -3.50 4.42 0.05
C ALA A 108 -2.28 3.85 0.81
N TYR A 109 -1.08 4.35 0.51
CA TYR A 109 0.16 3.96 1.18
C TYR A 109 0.13 4.32 2.66
N GLN A 110 -0.31 5.54 2.99
CA GLN A 110 -0.40 5.99 4.38
C GLN A 110 -1.38 5.13 5.17
N GLU A 111 -2.55 4.82 4.61
CA GLU A 111 -3.54 3.99 5.28
C GLU A 111 -3.07 2.55 5.45
N TRP A 112 -2.41 1.98 4.44
CA TRP A 112 -1.79 0.66 4.53
C TRP A 112 -0.70 0.63 5.60
N LYS A 113 0.12 1.68 5.67
CA LYS A 113 1.21 1.75 6.66
C LYS A 113 0.69 1.85 8.09
N LYS A 114 -0.42 2.56 8.32
CA LYS A 114 -1.10 2.57 9.62
C LYS A 114 -1.53 1.18 10.05
N GLN A 115 -2.04 0.35 9.12
CA GLN A 115 -2.43 -1.03 9.40
C GLN A 115 -1.22 -1.93 9.70
N ASP A 116 -0.14 -1.80 8.92
CA ASP A 116 1.11 -2.55 9.08
C ASP A 116 1.78 -2.28 10.45
N GLN A 117 1.65 -1.05 10.93
CA GLN A 117 2.20 -0.63 12.23
C GLN A 117 1.28 -0.92 13.42
N GLN A 118 0.06 -1.43 13.21
CA GLN A 118 -0.79 -1.76 14.35
C GLN A 118 -0.20 -2.92 15.16
N PRO A 119 -0.11 -2.81 16.50
CA PRO A 119 0.30 -3.91 17.33
C PRO A 119 -0.63 -5.10 17.09
N LEU A 120 -0.07 -6.26 16.77
CA LEU A 120 -0.86 -7.49 16.73
C LEU A 120 -1.60 -7.62 18.08
N PRO A 121 -2.93 -7.83 18.09
CA PRO A 121 -3.64 -8.04 19.33
C PRO A 121 -2.96 -9.20 20.09
N PRO A 122 -2.82 -9.10 21.42
CA PRO A 122 -2.16 -10.15 22.19
C PRO A 122 -2.84 -11.48 21.90
N SER A 123 -2.10 -12.39 21.25
CA SER A 123 -2.60 -13.69 20.86
C SER A 123 -3.13 -14.43 22.10
N PRO A 124 -4.38 -14.92 22.10
CA PRO A 124 -4.92 -15.69 23.22
C PRO A 124 -4.18 -17.02 23.44
N PHE A 125 -3.33 -17.44 22.51
CA PHE A 125 -2.57 -18.70 22.56
C PHE A 125 -1.26 -18.64 23.38
N LYS A 126 -0.92 -17.51 24.02
CA LYS A 126 0.25 -17.41 24.92
C LYS A 126 -0.08 -17.49 26.41
N LYS A 127 -1.20 -18.11 26.80
CA LYS A 127 -1.51 -18.45 28.20
C LYS A 127 -1.64 -19.96 28.43
N ALA A 128 -0.59 -20.70 28.11
CA ALA A 128 -0.31 -22.00 28.71
C ALA A 128 1.20 -22.19 28.65
N TRP A 129 1.79 -22.81 29.66
CA TRP A 129 3.24 -22.96 29.91
C TRP A 129 3.89 -21.86 30.75
N THR A 130 3.39 -21.69 31.96
CA THR A 130 4.25 -21.48 33.14
C THR A 130 3.46 -21.87 34.37
N LYS A 131 3.41 -23.17 34.66
CA LYS A 131 3.23 -23.70 36.02
C LYS A 131 3.53 -25.21 36.03
N ASN A 132 4.53 -25.55 36.86
CA ASN A 132 4.86 -26.87 37.41
C ASN A 132 5.38 -27.98 36.49
N THR A 133 6.70 -28.15 36.45
CA THR A 133 7.31 -29.46 36.81
C THR A 133 8.74 -29.24 37.36
N PHE A 134 8.87 -28.82 38.61
CA PHE A 134 10.09 -29.03 39.42
C PHE A 134 9.72 -29.90 40.62
N LEU A 135 9.51 -31.19 40.36
CA LEU A 135 9.55 -32.24 41.38
C LEU A 135 10.20 -33.47 40.76
N LYS A 136 11.51 -33.59 41.02
CA LYS A 136 12.42 -34.76 40.96
C LYS A 136 13.81 -34.11 40.87
N ALA A 137 14.79 -34.36 41.72
CA ALA A 137 15.06 -35.45 42.63
C ALA A 137 16.03 -34.94 43.71
N ILE A 138 16.20 -35.67 44.82
CA ILE A 138 17.49 -36.06 45.43
C ILE A 138 17.12 -36.89 46.68
N GLN A 139 17.22 -38.22 46.55
CA GLN A 139 17.74 -39.06 47.63
C GLN A 139 19.22 -39.28 47.35
N PRO A 140 20.05 -39.48 48.37
CA PRO A 140 20.87 -40.69 48.34
C PRO A 140 20.99 -41.40 49.68
N SER A 141 20.99 -42.74 49.55
CA SER A 141 21.69 -43.80 50.31
C SER A 141 22.14 -43.53 51.74
#